data_AF-A0A9P8D650-F1
#
_entry.id   AF-A0A9P8D650-F1
#
_cell.length_a   1.000
_cell.length_b   1.000
_cell.length_c   1.000
_cell.angle_alpha   90.00
_cell.angle_beta   90.00
_cell.angle_gamma   90.00
#
_symmetry.space_group_name_H-M   'P 1'
#
loop_
_entity.id
_entity.type
_entity.pdbx_description
1 polymer ?
#
loop_
_entity_poly.entity_id
_entity_poly.type
_entity_poly.pdbx_seq_one_letter_code
_entity_poly.pdbx_strand_id
1 'polypeptide(L)'
;MRGVDRHTWWEQECLKRSPDDFDLYIYNDFGGYGAMEVLENIFNLVFKPKSIYRDYWPEVEGLAMILRGGLLEYVMLNDGARVQVTCEVVGALILATIEVLKKEDVFKPDSEIHNLGLVLFMFIRWGREQSDYGVDEENWSWIYKIIDLAEEAGIKLTAPHNFEKEREDIKDHREEWAQWMGKWNNVKWNYRL
;
A
#
# COMPACT_ATOMS: atom_id res chain seq x y z
N MET A 1 8.69 -10.62 14.67
CA MET A 1 9.14 -9.46 13.87
C MET A 1 7.96 -8.49 13.80
N ARG A 2 8.16 -7.20 14.05
CA ARG A 2 7.10 -6.17 14.00
C ARG A 2 7.18 -5.40 12.68
N GLY A 3 6.13 -4.69 12.28
CA GLY A 3 6.17 -3.92 11.04
C GLY A 3 7.21 -2.81 11.03
N VAL A 4 7.51 -2.19 12.18
CA VAL A 4 8.63 -1.24 12.29
C VAL A 4 9.98 -1.89 11.98
N ASP A 5 10.18 -3.16 12.36
CA ASP A 5 11.43 -3.86 12.07
C ASP A 5 11.53 -4.15 10.55
N ARG A 6 10.40 -4.42 9.88
CA ARG A 6 10.33 -4.57 8.41
C ARG A 6 10.52 -3.24 7.68
N HIS A 7 9.88 -2.17 8.15
CA HIS A 7 10.07 -0.82 7.62
C HIS A 7 11.54 -0.42 7.62
N THR A 8 12.23 -0.54 8.77
CA THR A 8 13.66 -0.20 8.87
C THR A 8 14.52 -1.06 7.95
N TRP A 9 14.18 -2.34 7.80
CA TRP A 9 14.87 -3.20 6.83
C TRP A 9 14.68 -2.69 5.39
N TRP A 10 13.46 -2.34 4.99
CA TRP A 10 13.17 -1.86 3.64
C TRP A 10 13.78 -0.50 3.34
N GLU A 11 13.77 0.40 4.32
CA GLU A 11 14.47 1.67 4.26
C GLU A 11 15.96 1.47 4.00
N GLN A 12 16.61 0.54 4.71
CA GLN A 12 18.02 0.19 4.46
C GLN A 12 18.23 -0.40 3.05
N GLU A 13 17.29 -1.18 2.53
CA GLU A 13 17.38 -1.71 1.17
C GLU A 13 17.24 -0.62 0.11
N CYS A 14 16.43 0.42 0.34
CA CYS A 14 16.37 1.60 -0.53
C CYS A 14 17.69 2.37 -0.50
N LEU A 15 18.22 2.69 0.69
CA LEU A 15 19.47 3.46 0.85
C LEU A 15 20.67 2.79 0.17
N LYS A 16 20.75 1.46 0.21
CA LYS A 16 21.82 0.70 -0.49
C LYS A 16 21.78 0.83 -2.02
N ARG A 17 20.66 1.28 -2.58
CA ARG A 17 20.40 1.37 -4.03
C ARG A 17 20.32 2.81 -4.53
N SER A 18 20.45 3.80 -3.65
CA SER A 18 20.51 5.20 -4.02
C SER A 18 21.98 5.62 -4.24
N PRO A 19 22.40 5.97 -5.48
CA PRO A 19 23.76 6.48 -5.71
C PRO A 19 24.06 7.76 -4.93
N ASP A 20 23.04 8.59 -4.69
CA ASP A 20 23.16 9.86 -3.97
C ASP A 20 23.59 9.64 -2.51
N ASP A 21 23.17 8.54 -1.87
CA ASP A 21 23.60 8.16 -0.52
C ASP A 21 25.09 7.77 -0.43
N PHE A 22 25.75 7.59 -1.58
CA PHE A 22 27.19 7.31 -1.69
C PHE A 22 27.98 8.46 -2.32
N ASP A 23 27.41 9.68 -2.35
CA ASP A 23 27.98 10.86 -3.00
C ASP A 23 28.28 10.65 -4.51
N LEU A 24 27.53 9.76 -5.16
CA LEU A 24 27.66 9.47 -6.59
C LEU A 24 26.59 10.20 -7.40
N TYR A 25 26.96 11.30 -8.05
CA TYR A 25 26.08 12.05 -8.93
C TYR A 25 25.95 11.40 -10.31
N ILE A 26 25.18 10.31 -10.38
CA ILE A 26 24.89 9.62 -11.65
C ILE A 26 23.64 10.23 -12.27
N TYR A 27 23.76 10.69 -13.52
CA TYR A 27 22.63 11.22 -14.28
C TYR A 27 21.60 10.11 -14.56
N ASN A 28 20.31 10.38 -14.26
CA ASN A 28 19.09 9.52 -14.36
C ASN A 28 18.50 9.10 -13.00
N ASP A 29 17.29 8.52 -13.04
CA ASP A 29 16.44 8.16 -11.90
C ASP A 29 16.88 6.86 -11.18
N PHE A 30 18.19 6.65 -10.99
CA PHE A 30 18.72 5.40 -10.43
C PHE A 30 18.19 5.10 -9.03
N GLY A 31 18.09 6.10 -8.15
CA GLY A 31 17.48 5.96 -6.82
C GLY A 31 16.02 5.49 -6.90
N GLY A 32 15.24 6.10 -7.80
CA GLY A 32 13.86 5.70 -8.07
C GLY A 32 13.72 4.27 -8.60
N TYR A 33 14.63 3.80 -9.48
CA TYR A 33 14.64 2.40 -9.93
C TYR A 33 15.06 1.45 -8.82
N GLY A 34 15.98 1.85 -7.95
CA GLY A 34 16.35 1.11 -6.76
C GLY A 34 15.17 0.94 -5.80
N ALA A 35 14.43 2.02 -5.53
CA ALA A 35 13.18 2.03 -4.77
C ALA A 35 12.12 1.09 -5.38
N MET A 36 11.96 1.12 -6.71
CA MET A 36 11.04 0.24 -7.43
C MET A 36 11.43 -1.25 -7.29
N GLU A 37 12.72 -1.58 -7.38
CA GLU A 37 13.20 -2.95 -7.15
C GLU A 37 12.88 -3.44 -5.73
N VAL A 38 13.04 -2.58 -4.72
CA VAL A 38 12.70 -2.93 -3.33
C VAL A 38 11.20 -3.21 -3.19
N LEU A 39 10.34 -2.39 -3.79
CA LEU A 39 8.89 -2.60 -3.81
C LEU A 39 8.50 -3.95 -4.44
N GLU A 40 9.06 -4.26 -5.60
CA GLU A 40 8.80 -5.52 -6.30
C GLU A 40 9.27 -6.73 -5.49
N ASN A 41 10.40 -6.61 -4.78
CA ASN A 41 10.88 -7.64 -3.86
C ASN A 41 9.94 -7.86 -2.67
N ILE A 42 9.32 -6.79 -2.13
CA ILE A 42 8.31 -6.92 -1.05
C ILE A 42 7.13 -7.76 -1.53
N PHE A 43 6.63 -7.52 -2.75
CA PHE A 43 5.47 -8.24 -3.28
C PHE A 43 5.69 -9.76 -3.34
N ASN A 44 6.92 -10.19 -3.64
CA ASN A 44 7.29 -11.60 -3.66
C ASN A 44 7.34 -12.25 -2.25
N LEU A 45 7.40 -11.45 -1.18
CA LEU A 45 7.61 -11.94 0.19
C LEU A 45 6.33 -11.99 1.03
N VAL A 46 5.34 -11.15 0.72
CA VAL A 46 4.15 -10.96 1.58
C VAL A 46 3.29 -12.22 1.67
N PHE A 47 3.18 -13.04 0.62
CA PHE A 47 2.32 -14.24 0.66
C PHE A 47 3.08 -15.53 0.42
N LYS A 48 3.57 -16.14 1.51
CA LYS A 48 4.09 -17.52 1.45
C LYS A 48 2.96 -18.53 1.63
N PRO A 49 2.98 -19.68 0.92
CA PRO A 49 1.99 -20.74 1.13
C PRO A 49 1.93 -21.20 2.59
N LYS A 50 0.71 -21.39 3.13
CA LYS A 50 0.44 -21.85 4.50
C LYS A 50 0.80 -20.86 5.63
N SER A 51 1.07 -19.60 5.30
CA SER A 51 1.25 -18.54 6.30
C SER A 51 -0.06 -18.22 7.01
N ILE A 52 0.01 -17.86 8.28
CA ILE A 52 -1.08 -17.18 9.00
C ILE A 52 -0.86 -15.67 8.98
N TYR A 53 -1.85 -14.88 9.36
CA TYR A 53 -1.73 -13.43 9.34
C TYR A 53 -0.54 -12.90 10.15
N ARG A 54 -0.13 -13.59 11.21
CA ARG A 54 1.02 -13.19 12.03
C ARG A 54 2.35 -13.24 11.29
N ASP A 55 2.43 -14.03 10.22
CA ASP A 55 3.64 -14.18 9.42
C ASP A 55 3.77 -13.05 8.39
N TYR A 56 2.66 -12.58 7.83
CA TYR A 56 2.68 -11.57 6.75
C TYR A 56 2.24 -10.17 7.18
N TRP A 57 1.47 -10.02 8.26
CA TRP A 57 1.01 -8.70 8.72
C TRP A 57 2.16 -7.73 9.02
N PRO A 58 3.29 -8.17 9.62
CA PRO A 58 4.46 -7.30 9.74
C PRO A 58 4.99 -6.79 8.40
N GLU A 59 4.90 -7.59 7.33
CA GLU A 59 5.30 -7.15 5.97
C GLU A 59 4.34 -6.09 5.44
N VAL A 60 3.03 -6.28 5.63
CA VAL A 60 1.99 -5.33 5.20
C VAL A 60 2.09 -4.01 5.96
N GLU A 61 2.30 -4.07 7.29
CA GLU A 61 2.53 -2.90 8.12
C GLU A 61 3.81 -2.16 7.70
N GLY A 62 4.90 -2.89 7.49
CA GLY A 62 6.16 -2.32 7.01
C GLY A 62 6.04 -1.66 5.63
N LEU A 63 5.29 -2.30 4.72
CA LEU A 63 4.97 -1.76 3.39
C LEU A 63 4.20 -0.43 3.52
N ALA A 64 3.16 -0.39 4.36
CA ALA A 64 2.38 0.83 4.57
C ALA A 64 3.25 1.99 5.09
N MET A 65 4.20 1.71 5.98
CA MET A 65 5.13 2.72 6.50
C MET A 65 6.11 3.22 5.43
N ILE A 66 6.71 2.31 4.64
CA ILE A 66 7.73 2.70 3.66
C ILE A 66 7.11 3.47 2.49
N LEU A 67 5.89 3.13 2.07
CA LEU A 67 5.11 3.88 1.09
C LEU A 67 4.81 5.32 1.53
N ARG A 68 4.75 5.58 2.85
CA ARG A 68 4.56 6.92 3.43
C ARG A 68 5.85 7.72 3.59
N GLY A 69 7.01 7.09 3.40
CA GLY A 69 8.32 7.68 3.66
C GLY A 69 9.30 7.45 2.51
N GLY A 70 10.18 6.46 2.66
CA GLY A 70 11.38 6.24 1.83
C GLY A 70 11.17 5.78 0.39
N LEU A 71 9.98 5.94 -0.19
CA LEU A 71 9.66 5.53 -1.56
C LEU A 71 9.14 6.66 -2.46
N LEU A 72 9.14 7.92 -2.00
CA LEU A 72 8.66 9.04 -2.83
C LEU A 72 9.42 9.21 -4.17
N GLU A 73 10.60 8.61 -4.34
CA GLU A 73 11.37 8.71 -5.58
C GLU A 73 10.84 7.82 -6.72
N TYR A 74 10.10 6.73 -6.43
CA TYR A 74 9.65 5.85 -7.52
C TYR A 74 8.60 6.51 -8.42
N VAL A 75 7.82 7.47 -7.91
CA VAL A 75 6.83 8.22 -8.71
C VAL A 75 7.47 9.23 -9.66
N MET A 76 8.76 9.52 -9.48
CA MET A 76 9.54 10.43 -10.33
C MET A 76 10.26 9.72 -11.48
N LEU A 77 10.08 8.41 -11.62
CA LEU A 77 10.67 7.62 -12.69
C LEU A 77 10.16 8.08 -14.07
N ASN A 78 11.06 8.15 -15.05
CA ASN A 78 10.71 8.27 -16.47
C ASN A 78 10.08 6.98 -17.07
N ASP A 79 9.39 6.18 -16.25
CA ASP A 79 8.66 4.97 -16.60
C ASP A 79 7.27 4.96 -15.94
N GLY A 80 6.42 5.88 -16.40
CA GLY A 80 5.07 6.04 -15.86
C GLY A 80 4.20 4.79 -15.97
N ALA A 81 4.44 3.93 -16.97
CA ALA A 81 3.71 2.67 -17.11
C ALA A 81 4.00 1.72 -15.93
N ARG A 82 5.26 1.62 -15.51
CA ARG A 82 5.63 0.82 -14.33
C ARG A 82 5.07 1.41 -13.04
N VAL A 83 5.05 2.73 -12.89
CA VAL A 83 4.43 3.42 -11.74
C VAL A 83 2.95 3.08 -11.62
N GLN A 84 2.20 3.11 -12.72
CA GLN A 84 0.78 2.75 -12.79
C GLN A 84 0.55 1.30 -12.33
N VAL A 85 1.31 0.36 -12.87
CA VAL A 85 1.22 -1.07 -12.50
C VAL A 85 1.57 -1.28 -11.03
N THR A 86 2.59 -0.60 -10.51
CA THR A 86 2.98 -0.71 -9.10
C THR A 86 1.85 -0.26 -8.17
N CYS A 87 1.18 0.84 -8.49
CA CYS A 87 -0.01 1.29 -7.74
C CYS A 87 -1.11 0.23 -7.74
N GLU A 88 -1.37 -0.38 -8.90
CA GLU A 88 -2.36 -1.43 -9.05
C GLU A 88 -2.01 -2.67 -8.19
N VAL A 89 -0.74 -3.09 -8.21
CA VAL A 89 -0.25 -4.25 -7.46
C VAL A 89 -0.35 -4.03 -5.95
N VAL A 90 -0.03 -2.83 -5.45
CA VAL A 90 -0.23 -2.50 -4.03
C VAL A 90 -1.71 -2.62 -3.64
N GLY A 91 -2.61 -2.09 -4.47
CA GLY A 91 -4.06 -2.21 -4.28
C GLY A 91 -4.54 -3.66 -4.24
N ALA A 92 -4.06 -4.48 -5.18
CA ALA A 92 -4.39 -5.90 -5.21
C ALA A 92 -3.87 -6.65 -3.96
N LEU A 93 -2.66 -6.32 -3.50
CA LEU A 93 -2.03 -6.94 -2.33
C LEU A 93 -2.81 -6.65 -1.05
N ILE A 94 -3.21 -5.40 -0.81
CA ILE A 94 -3.96 -5.03 0.40
C ILE A 94 -5.38 -5.62 0.38
N LEU A 95 -6.05 -5.67 -0.78
CA LEU A 95 -7.36 -6.31 -0.89
C LEU A 95 -7.28 -7.82 -0.66
N ALA A 96 -6.25 -8.48 -1.20
CA ALA A 96 -6.00 -9.89 -0.92
C ALA A 96 -5.70 -10.13 0.57
N THR A 97 -4.92 -9.23 1.19
CA THR A 97 -4.64 -9.27 2.63
C THR A 97 -5.94 -9.22 3.43
N ILE A 98 -6.83 -8.27 3.13
CA ILE A 98 -8.12 -8.13 3.81
C ILE A 98 -8.95 -9.42 3.68
N GLU A 99 -8.99 -10.04 2.50
CA GLU A 99 -9.70 -11.29 2.30
C GLU A 99 -9.14 -12.46 3.14
N VAL A 100 -7.82 -12.53 3.33
CA VAL A 100 -7.22 -13.52 4.24
C VAL A 100 -7.54 -13.18 5.70
N LEU A 101 -7.45 -11.92 6.10
CA LEU A 101 -7.80 -11.48 7.47
C LEU A 101 -9.26 -11.78 7.82
N LYS A 102 -10.19 -11.66 6.86
CA LYS A 102 -11.59 -12.07 7.03
C LYS A 102 -11.71 -13.58 7.24
N LYS A 103 -10.98 -14.39 6.45
CA LYS A 103 -11.00 -15.86 6.58
C LYS A 103 -10.42 -16.34 7.90
N GLU A 104 -9.43 -15.62 8.43
CA GLU A 104 -8.83 -15.88 9.73
C GLU A 104 -9.60 -15.25 10.90
N ASP A 105 -10.75 -14.62 10.64
CA ASP A 105 -11.63 -13.97 11.65
C ASP A 105 -10.92 -12.86 12.47
N VAL A 106 -10.00 -12.14 11.82
CA VAL A 106 -9.24 -11.03 12.44
C VAL A 106 -9.46 -9.68 11.74
N PHE A 107 -10.36 -9.61 10.75
CA PHE A 107 -10.80 -8.35 10.14
C PHE A 107 -12.08 -7.83 10.81
N LYS A 108 -11.97 -7.34 12.05
CA LYS A 108 -13.08 -6.92 12.90
C LYS A 108 -12.64 -5.85 13.92
N PRO A 109 -13.56 -5.06 14.52
CA PRO A 109 -13.22 -3.95 15.42
C PRO A 109 -12.49 -4.38 16.70
N ASP A 110 -12.79 -5.58 17.21
CA ASP A 110 -12.16 -6.19 18.38
C ASP A 110 -11.02 -7.16 18.01
N SER A 111 -10.44 -6.97 16.83
CA SER A 111 -9.32 -7.77 16.36
C SER A 111 -8.10 -7.64 17.27
N GLU A 112 -7.34 -8.73 17.35
CA GLU A 112 -6.00 -8.75 17.95
C GLU A 112 -4.96 -7.94 17.16
N ILE A 113 -5.29 -7.53 15.93
CA ILE A 113 -4.52 -6.58 15.12
C ILE A 113 -4.91 -5.16 15.50
N HIS A 114 -4.34 -4.65 16.60
CA HIS A 114 -4.71 -3.36 17.18
C HIS A 114 -4.47 -2.15 16.25
N ASN A 115 -3.55 -2.26 15.29
CA ASN A 115 -3.19 -1.19 14.35
C ASN A 115 -3.93 -1.28 13.01
N LEU A 116 -4.93 -2.17 12.86
CA LEU A 116 -5.63 -2.43 11.60
C LEU A 116 -6.16 -1.14 10.96
N GLY A 117 -6.92 -0.34 11.71
CA GLY A 117 -7.49 0.91 11.22
C GLY A 117 -6.45 1.95 10.78
N LEU A 118 -5.30 2.00 11.46
CA LEU A 118 -4.19 2.89 11.10
C LEU A 118 -3.49 2.43 9.80
N VAL A 119 -3.23 1.13 9.67
CA VAL A 119 -2.57 0.57 8.48
C VAL A 119 -3.43 0.73 7.24
N LEU A 120 -4.73 0.42 7.33
CA LEU A 120 -5.67 0.65 6.22
C LEU A 120 -5.73 2.13 5.82
N PHE A 121 -5.72 3.03 6.80
CA PHE A 121 -5.67 4.46 6.53
C PHE A 121 -4.40 4.87 5.78
N MET A 122 -3.22 4.37 6.17
CA MET A 122 -1.96 4.68 5.49
C MET A 122 -2.01 4.29 4.00
N PHE A 123 -2.61 3.13 3.67
CA PHE A 123 -2.82 2.73 2.28
C PHE A 123 -3.80 3.64 1.55
N ILE A 124 -4.97 3.93 2.14
CA ILE A 124 -5.98 4.82 1.53
C ILE A 124 -5.35 6.17 1.16
N ARG A 125 -4.61 6.76 2.10
CA ARG A 125 -3.96 8.05 1.89
C ARG A 125 -2.89 7.98 0.80
N TRP A 126 -2.00 7.00 0.86
CA TRP A 126 -0.98 6.82 -0.17
C TRP A 126 -1.59 6.63 -1.55
N GLY A 127 -2.65 5.81 -1.66
CA GLY A 127 -3.35 5.56 -2.91
C GLY A 127 -3.99 6.82 -3.48
N ARG A 128 -4.63 7.65 -2.63
CA ARG A 128 -5.23 8.91 -3.07
C ARG A 128 -4.19 9.88 -3.63
N GLU A 129 -3.04 10.01 -2.96
CA GLU A 129 -1.95 10.89 -3.37
C GLU A 129 -1.35 10.48 -4.74
N GLN A 130 -1.58 9.25 -5.22
CA GLN A 130 -1.11 8.84 -6.56
C GLN A 130 -1.71 9.67 -7.69
N SER A 131 -2.91 10.26 -7.51
CA SER A 131 -3.47 11.16 -8.50
C SER A 131 -2.61 12.39 -8.76
N ASP A 132 -1.89 12.86 -7.73
CA ASP A 132 -1.04 14.05 -7.83
C ASP A 132 0.20 13.80 -8.69
N TYR A 133 0.53 12.51 -8.89
CA TYR A 133 1.63 12.04 -9.73
C TYR A 133 1.17 11.51 -11.09
N GLY A 134 -0.10 11.77 -11.47
CA GLY A 134 -0.64 11.39 -12.77
C GLY A 134 -0.95 9.90 -12.92
N VAL A 135 -1.10 9.18 -11.81
CA VAL A 135 -1.61 7.79 -11.83
C VAL A 135 -3.11 7.81 -12.13
N ASP A 136 -3.54 6.97 -13.06
CA ASP A 136 -4.92 6.91 -13.51
C ASP A 136 -5.81 6.40 -12.38
N GLU A 137 -7.03 6.95 -12.27
CA GLU A 137 -8.03 6.53 -11.27
C GLU A 137 -8.25 5.02 -11.26
N GLU A 138 -8.18 4.40 -12.44
CA GLU A 138 -8.26 2.96 -12.57
C GLU A 138 -7.27 2.25 -11.64
N ASN A 139 -6.04 2.75 -11.47
CA ASN A 139 -4.99 2.06 -10.72
C ASN A 139 -4.96 2.38 -9.22
N TRP A 140 -5.63 3.45 -8.77
CA TRP A 140 -5.73 3.78 -7.33
C TRP A 140 -7.15 3.69 -6.75
N SER A 141 -8.19 3.44 -7.54
CA SER A 141 -9.59 3.31 -7.11
C SER A 141 -9.87 2.15 -6.13
N TRP A 142 -8.88 1.30 -5.82
CA TRP A 142 -8.98 0.29 -4.77
C TRP A 142 -9.16 0.90 -3.38
N ILE A 143 -8.79 2.17 -3.16
CA ILE A 143 -8.94 2.85 -1.87
C ILE A 143 -10.40 2.87 -1.41
N TYR A 144 -11.35 3.03 -2.34
CA TYR A 144 -12.78 3.03 -2.04
C TYR A 144 -13.22 1.66 -1.53
N LYS A 145 -12.63 0.59 -2.07
CA LYS A 145 -12.97 -0.77 -1.66
C LYS A 145 -12.49 -1.03 -0.23
N ILE A 146 -11.31 -0.52 0.14
CA ILE A 146 -10.85 -0.60 1.53
C ILE A 146 -11.79 0.15 2.47
N ILE A 147 -12.25 1.35 2.08
CA ILE A 147 -13.19 2.15 2.88
C ILE A 147 -14.49 1.38 3.11
N ASP A 148 -15.13 0.89 2.04
CA ASP A 148 -16.36 0.11 2.13
C ASP A 148 -16.17 -1.10 3.05
N LEU A 149 -15.08 -1.86 2.86
CA LEU A 149 -14.79 -3.05 3.67
C LEU A 149 -14.55 -2.70 5.15
N ALA A 150 -13.86 -1.61 5.44
CA ALA A 150 -13.64 -1.16 6.81
C ALA A 150 -14.96 -0.71 7.47
N GLU A 151 -15.82 0.02 6.75
CA GLU A 151 -17.12 0.46 7.24
C GLU A 151 -18.06 -0.74 7.49
N GLU A 152 -18.15 -1.68 6.54
CA GLU A 152 -18.92 -2.92 6.66
C GLU A 152 -18.49 -3.76 7.87
N ALA A 153 -17.18 -3.83 8.13
CA ALA A 153 -16.64 -4.54 9.27
C ALA A 153 -16.75 -3.76 10.59
N GLY A 154 -17.12 -2.48 10.57
CA GLY A 154 -17.13 -1.62 11.76
C GLY A 154 -15.73 -1.22 12.26
N ILE A 155 -14.70 -1.32 11.40
CA ILE A 155 -13.32 -0.94 11.73
C ILE A 155 -13.20 0.58 11.63
N LYS A 156 -12.81 1.22 12.74
CA LYS A 156 -12.49 2.64 12.74
C LYS A 156 -11.16 2.88 12.04
N LEU A 157 -11.19 3.55 10.90
CA LEU A 157 -9.99 4.11 10.27
C LEU A 157 -9.48 5.26 11.13
N THR A 158 -8.28 5.12 11.70
CA THR A 158 -7.72 6.08 12.68
C THR A 158 -6.47 6.75 12.12
N ALA A 159 -6.37 8.07 12.27
CA ALA A 159 -5.18 8.84 11.92
C ALA A 159 -4.74 9.76 13.07
N PRO A 160 -3.46 10.20 13.09
CA PRO A 160 -2.98 11.17 14.08
C PRO A 160 -3.48 12.62 13.87
N HIS A 161 -3.88 13.02 12.64
CA HIS A 161 -4.35 14.38 12.36
C HIS A 161 -5.15 14.49 11.04
N ASN A 162 -6.21 15.31 11.04
CA ASN A 162 -6.99 15.80 9.86
C ASN A 162 -7.65 14.75 8.95
N PHE A 163 -7.65 13.47 9.33
CA PHE A 163 -8.20 12.43 8.47
C PHE A 163 -9.71 12.51 8.29
N GLU A 164 -10.44 13.05 9.26
CA GLU A 164 -11.88 13.24 9.12
C GLU A 164 -12.20 14.11 7.89
N LYS A 165 -11.37 15.13 7.61
CA LYS A 165 -11.54 15.99 6.44
C LYS A 165 -11.18 15.26 5.13
N GLU A 166 -10.06 14.53 5.11
CA GLU A 166 -9.66 13.72 3.94
C GLU A 166 -10.70 12.63 3.63
N ARG A 167 -11.23 11.98 4.67
CA ARG A 167 -12.31 10.98 4.53
C ARG A 167 -13.58 11.61 3.98
N GLU A 168 -13.95 12.79 4.46
CA GLU A 168 -15.14 13.49 3.95
C GLU A 168 -14.94 13.91 2.49
N ASP A 169 -13.77 14.43 2.12
CA ASP A 169 -13.43 14.78 0.74
C ASP A 169 -13.51 13.55 -0.20
N ILE A 170 -12.97 12.41 0.23
CA ILE A 170 -13.07 11.13 -0.50
C ILE A 170 -14.53 10.68 -0.63
N LYS A 171 -15.36 10.92 0.39
CA LYS A 171 -16.79 10.59 0.35
C LYS A 171 -17.58 11.50 -0.59
N ASP A 172 -17.35 12.80 -0.49
CA ASP A 172 -18.04 13.83 -1.27
C ASP A 172 -17.82 13.63 -2.77
N HIS A 173 -16.63 13.20 -3.16
CA HIS A 173 -16.28 12.95 -4.56
C HIS A 173 -16.33 11.47 -4.95
N ARG A 174 -16.89 10.59 -4.11
CA ARG A 174 -16.91 9.13 -4.37
C ARG A 174 -17.61 8.79 -5.68
N GLU A 175 -18.73 9.45 -5.99
CA GLU A 175 -19.47 9.20 -7.24
C GLU A 175 -18.65 9.57 -8.49
N GLU A 176 -17.77 10.57 -8.36
CA GLU A 176 -16.91 11.04 -9.45
C GLU A 176 -15.62 10.23 -9.58
N TRP A 177 -15.05 9.78 -8.45
CA TRP A 177 -13.70 9.19 -8.38
C TRP A 177 -13.69 7.67 -8.17
N ALA A 178 -14.84 7.01 -8.01
CA ALA A 178 -14.95 5.57 -7.85
C ALA A 178 -15.50 4.87 -9.11
N GLN A 179 -15.31 5.46 -10.29
CA GLN A 179 -15.82 4.95 -11.56
C GLN A 179 -15.24 3.57 -11.87
N TRP A 180 -13.96 3.38 -11.55
CA TRP A 180 -13.23 2.13 -11.81
C TRP A 180 -13.26 1.15 -10.64
N MET A 181 -13.93 1.49 -9.55
CA MET A 181 -14.00 0.67 -8.33
C MET A 181 -14.47 -0.76 -8.60
N GLY A 182 -15.35 -0.94 -9.60
CA GLY A 182 -15.91 -2.24 -9.98
C GLY A 182 -14.85 -3.30 -10.33
N LYS A 183 -13.67 -2.91 -10.83
CA LYS A 183 -12.61 -3.86 -11.19
C LYS A 183 -12.05 -4.62 -9.98
N TRP A 184 -12.14 -4.01 -8.79
CA TRP A 184 -11.59 -4.54 -7.55
C TRP A 184 -12.50 -5.54 -6.83
N ASN A 185 -13.69 -5.82 -7.38
CA ASN A 185 -14.63 -6.76 -6.76
C ASN A 185 -14.15 -8.22 -6.79
N ASN A 186 -13.23 -8.57 -7.71
CA ASN A 186 -12.78 -9.95 -7.92
C ASN A 186 -11.25 -10.05 -7.96
N VAL A 187 -10.54 -9.33 -7.09
CA VAL A 187 -9.08 -9.46 -6.99
C VAL A 187 -8.72 -10.89 -6.56
N LYS A 188 -8.15 -11.65 -7.48
CA LYS A 188 -7.59 -12.96 -7.19
C LYS A 188 -6.07 -12.82 -7.15
N TRP A 189 -5.52 -12.70 -5.94
CA TRP A 189 -4.08 -12.86 -5.77
C TRP A 189 -3.74 -14.35 -5.90
N ASN A 190 -3.20 -14.73 -7.05
CA ASN A 190 -2.69 -16.08 -7.24
C ASN A 190 -1.42 -16.23 -6.40
N TYR A 191 -1.38 -17.22 -5.51
CA TYR A 191 -0.22 -17.58 -4.67
C TYR A 191 1.00 -18.10 -5.47
N ARG A 192 1.19 -17.65 -6.71
CA ARG A 192 2.25 -18.08 -7.62
C ARG A 192 2.78 -16.87 -8.39
N LEU A 193 3.70 -16.15 -7.76
CA LEU A 193 4.88 -15.64 -8.43
C LEU A 193 6.04 -16.57 -8.05
#